data_AF-A0A1W1ED63-F1
#
_entry.id   AF-A0A1W1ED63-F1
#
_cell.length_a   1.000
_cell.length_b   1.000
_cell.length_c   1.000
_cell.angle_alpha   90.00
_cell.angle_beta   90.00
_cell.angle_gamma   90.00
#
_symmetry.space_group_name_H-M   'P 1'
#
loop_
_entity.id
_entity.type
_entity.pdbx_description
1 polymer ?
#
loop_
_entity_poly.entity_id
_entity_poly.type
_entity_poly.pdbx_seq_one_letter_code
_entity_poly.pdbx_strand_id
1 'polypeptide(L)' 'MRTEELTALALEKVNFDKYLLANSVGKRAESIANGAVPLLDFDTSGMKYTDIALQEIAEAKIVVSLDS' A
#
# COMPACT_ATOMS: atom_id res chain seq x y z
N MET A 1 -6.44 -9.38 -9.13
CA MET A 1 -7.63 -8.70 -8.60
C MET A 1 -7.91 -7.45 -9.43
N ARG A 2 -9.17 -6.99 -9.53
CA ARG A 2 -9.43 -5.65 -10.08
C ARG A 2 -8.98 -4.58 -9.09
N THR A 3 -8.60 -3.40 -9.58
CA THR A 3 -8.13 -2.27 -8.77
C THR A 3 -9.13 -1.85 -7.68
N GLU A 4 -10.42 -1.94 -7.96
CA GLU A 4 -11.50 -1.60 -7.04
C GLU A 4 -11.57 -2.57 -5.84
N GLU A 5 -11.41 -3.87 -6.09
CA GLU A 5 -11.39 -4.89 -5.04
C GLU A 5 -10.17 -4.72 -4.14
N LEU A 6 -9.01 -4.41 -4.73
CA LEU A 6 -7.78 -4.15 -3.99
C LEU A 6 -7.93 -2.93 -3.07
N THR A 7 -8.56 -1.87 -3.59
CA THR A 7 -8.83 -0.65 -2.83
C THR A 7 -9.77 -0.92 -1.66
N ALA A 8 -10.79 -1.77 -1.84
CA ALA A 8 -11.70 -2.16 -0.77
C ALA A 8 -10.97 -2.92 0.36
N LEU A 9 -10.13 -3.91 0.01
CA LEU A 9 -9.32 -4.64 1.00
C LEU A 9 -8.35 -3.72 1.76
N ALA A 10 -7.73 -2.77 1.07
CA ALA A 10 -6.83 -1.81 1.72
C ALA A 10 -7.60 -0.87 2.66
N LEU A 11 -8.81 -0.43 2.30
CA LEU A 11 -9.67 0.37 3.18
C LEU A 11 -10.05 -0.38 4.46
N GLU A 12 -10.33 -1.68 4.38
CA GLU A 12 -10.59 -2.50 5.56
C GLU A 12 -9.42 -2.49 6.55
N LYS A 13 -8.16 -2.44 6.06
CA LYS A 13 -6.97 -2.40 6.93
C LYS A 13 -6.77 -1.09 7.66
N VAL A 14 -7.46 -0.03 7.24
CA VAL A 14 -7.36 1.30 7.84
C VAL A 14 -8.70 1.76 8.43
N ASN A 15 -9.58 0.82 8.81
CA ASN A 15 -10.91 1.12 9.34
C ASN A 15 -11.73 2.07 8.46
N PHE A 16 -11.60 1.93 7.14
CA PHE A 16 -12.24 2.76 6.12
C PHE A 16 -11.88 4.26 6.19
N ASP A 17 -10.80 4.63 6.87
CA ASP A 17 -10.26 5.98 6.84
C ASP A 17 -9.51 6.22 5.52
N LYS A 18 -10.17 6.98 4.63
CA LYS A 18 -9.64 7.30 3.30
C LYS A 18 -8.40 8.20 3.36
N TYR A 19 -8.31 9.09 4.35
CA TYR A 19 -7.17 9.98 4.50
C TYR A 19 -5.96 9.20 5.00
N LEU A 20 -6.18 8.30 5.96
CA LEU A 20 -5.15 7.38 6.43
C LEU A 20 -4.66 6.50 5.29
N LEU A 21 -5.55 5.89 4.50
CA LEU A 21 -5.15 5.09 3.33
C LEU A 21 -4.29 5.89 2.36
N ALA A 22 -4.75 7.08 1.95
CA ALA A 22 -4.03 7.91 0.99
C ALA A 22 -2.64 8.31 1.52
N ASN A 23 -2.54 8.66 2.81
CA ASN A 23 -1.28 9.00 3.45
C ASN A 23 -0.31 7.81 3.50
N SER A 24 -0.81 6.63 3.88
CA SER A 24 -0.01 5.41 3.98
C SER A 24 0.48 4.91 2.63
N VAL A 25 -0.37 4.93 1.60
CA VAL A 25 0.02 4.62 0.23
C VAL A 25 1.11 5.59 -0.24
N GLY A 26 0.95 6.90 0.00
CA GLY A 26 1.94 7.90 -0.37
C GLY A 26 3.30 7.69 0.30
N LYS A 27 3.32 7.57 1.63
CA LYS A 27 4.53 7.33 2.42
C LYS A 27 5.25 6.04 2.00
N ARG A 28 4.50 4.97 1.73
CA ARG A 28 5.09 3.70 1.32
C ARG A 28 5.61 3.77 -0.12
N ALA A 29 4.87 4.38 -1.04
CA ALA A 29 5.31 4.58 -2.41
C ALA A 29 6.61 5.40 -2.47
N GLU A 30 6.72 6.45 -1.65
CA GLU A 30 7.95 7.24 -1.48
C GLU A 30 9.11 6.38 -0.95
N SER A 31 8.85 5.53 0.05
CA SER A 31 9.86 4.62 0.58
C SER A 31 10.41 3.67 -0.51
N ILE A 32 9.53 3.11 -1.34
CA ILE A 32 9.93 2.23 -2.45
C ILE A 32 10.70 3.02 -3.51
N ALA A 33 10.26 4.24 -3.83
CA ALA A 33 10.97 5.13 -4.74
C ALA A 33 12.40 5.45 -4.26
N ASN A 34 12.60 5.49 -2.95
CA ASN A 34 13.89 5.68 -2.29
C ASN A 34 14.70 4.38 -2.08
N GLY A 35 14.27 3.26 -2.69
CA GLY A 35 15.00 1.99 -2.68
C GLY A 35 14.55 0.99 -1.61
N ALA A 36 13.44 1.23 -0.91
CA ALA A 36 12.87 0.21 -0.05
C ALA A 36 12.39 -0.98 -0.88
N VAL A 37 12.68 -2.18 -0.41
CA VAL A 37 12.29 -3.42 -1.09
C VAL A 37 10.78 -3.65 -0.92
N PRO A 38 10.04 -3.91 -2.02
CA PRO A 38 8.65 -4.39 -1.96
C PRO A 38 8.54 -5.70 -1.18
N LEU A 39 7.47 -5.87 -0.42
CA LEU A 39 7.16 -7.05 0.38
C LEU A 39 6.29 -8.06 -0.39
N LEU A 40 6.04 -7.81 -1.68
CA LEU A 40 5.25 -8.68 -2.53
C LEU A 40 6.09 -9.89 -2.98
N ASP A 41 5.49 -11.08 -2.97
CA ASP A 41 6.19 -12.36 -3.24
C ASP A 41 6.34 -12.65 -4.74
N PHE A 42 6.29 -11.60 -5.57
CA PHE A 42 6.36 -11.68 -7.03
C PHE A 42 7.09 -10.47 -7.60
N ASP A 43 7.50 -10.56 -8.87
CA ASP A 43 8.21 -9.48 -9.53
C ASP A 43 7.32 -8.24 -9.69
N THR A 44 7.74 -7.14 -9.07
CA THR A 44 7.05 -5.86 -9.14
C THR A 44 7.64 -4.92 -10.20
N SER A 45 8.57 -5.42 -11.03
CA SER A 45 9.20 -4.64 -12.09
C SER A 45 8.16 -4.07 -13.04
N GLY A 46 8.17 -2.74 -13.22
CA GLY A 46 7.22 -2.03 -14.08
C GLY A 46 5.88 -1.67 -13.43
N MET A 47 5.63 -2.06 -12.19
CA MET A 47 4.49 -1.56 -11.42
C MET A 47 4.75 -0.13 -10.91
N LYS A 48 3.69 0.67 -10.77
CA LYS A 48 3.79 1.95 -10.06
C LYS A 48 4.00 1.68 -8.57
N TYR A 49 4.84 2.47 -7.91
CA TYR A 49 5.07 2.34 -6.48
C TYR A 49 3.80 2.49 -5.64
N THR A 50 2.83 3.29 -6.10
CA THR A 50 1.51 3.41 -5.48
C THR A 50 0.70 2.12 -5.56
N ASP A 51 0.81 1.38 -6.66
CA ASP A 51 0.09 0.12 -6.86
C ASP A 51 0.71 -0.98 -5.97
N ILE A 52 2.04 -1.01 -5.88
CA ILE A 52 2.78 -1.88 -4.95
C ILE A 52 2.35 -1.57 -3.50
N ALA A 53 2.41 -0.31 -3.09
CA ALA A 53 2.06 0.11 -1.75
C ALA A 53 0.60 -0.23 -1.39
N LEU A 54 -0.34 0.01 -2.31
CA LEU A 54 -1.74 -0.33 -2.12
C LEU A 54 -1.92 -1.84 -1.91
N GLN A 55 -1.20 -2.65 -2.68
CA GLN A 55 -1.26 -4.10 -2.55
C GLN A 55 -0.64 -4.61 -1.25
N GLU A 56 0.50 -4.06 -0.84
CA GLU A 56 1.12 -4.40 0.45
C GLU A 56 0.19 -4.10 1.63
N ILE A 57 -0.53 -2.97 1.58
CA ILE A 57 -1.54 -2.62 2.60
C ILE A 57 -2.70 -3.61 2.54
N ALA A 58 -3.26 -3.90 1.35
CA ALA A 58 -4.37 -4.85 1.21
C ALA A 58 -4.02 -6.26 1.74
N GLU A 59 -2.78 -6.72 1.52
CA GLU A 59 -2.25 -7.99 2.01
C GLU A 59 -1.81 -7.95 3.49
N ALA A 60 -2.01 -6.82 4.19
CA ALA A 60 -1.58 -6.60 5.58
C ALA A 60 -0.08 -6.83 5.82
N LYS A 61 0.74 -6.62 4.78
CA LYS A 61 2.21 -6.73 4.86
C LYS A 61 2.85 -5.53 5.54
N ILE A 62 2.10 -4.44 5.65
CA ILE A 62 2.51 -3.21 6.33
C ILE A 62 1.46 -2.87 7.38
N VAL A 63 1.94 -2.57 8.59
CA VAL A 63 1.10 -2.00 9.64
C VAL A 63 0.94 -0.51 9.37
N VAL A 64 -0.29 -0.08 9.13
CA VAL A 64 -0.62 1.33 9.02
C VAL A 64 -0.87 1.87 10.42
N SER A 65 0.10 2.60 10.95
CA SER A 65 0.00 3.30 12.24
C SER A 65 0.00 4.80 12.04
N LEU A 66 -0.85 5.51 12.80
CA LEU A 66 -0.76 6.95 12.98
C LEU A 66 0.41 7.27 13.92
N ASP A 67 1.64 7.08 13.47
CA ASP A 67 2.77 7.64 14.21
C ASP A 67 2.78 9.17 14.02
N SER A 68 2.64 9.85 15.16
CA SER A 68 2.62 11.31 15.35
C SER A 68 4.04 11.86 15.47
#